data_AF-A0A0D7KD49-F1
#
_entry.id   AF-A0A0D7KD49-F1
#
_cell.length_a   1.000
_cell.length_b   1.000
_cell.length_c   1.000
_cell.angle_alpha   90.00
_cell.angle_beta   90.00
_cell.angle_gamma   90.00
#
_symmetry.space_group_name_H-M   'P 1'
#
loop_
_entity.id
_entity.type
_entity.pdbx_description
1 polymer ?
#
loop_
_entity_poly.entity_id
_entity_poly.type
_entity_poly.pdbx_seq_one_letter_code
_entity_poly.pdbx_strand_id
1 'polypeptide(L)'
;MDFTRLHCFMHIFNQEISMKKSVAFLSFAAIAINAYAADERDASRIAKKYSEVVACQLEGIGDYQKNQYKAVKVNSGEADLGGLGAIFVVYWEGDVGCAGGSGTIVPNFTVVEHSGFSSAAPVVRTDYKFPEMDLVRLTSISGKNGQLLVKGITYGPKDQQNAPTKVVSYSLKIVNNEFVKQ
;
A
#
# COMPACT_ATOMS: atom_id res chain seq x y z
N MET A 1 -5.91 40.31 37.33
CA MET A 1 -6.56 38.98 37.26
C MET A 1 -7.90 39.21 36.61
N ASP A 2 -8.02 38.78 35.37
CA ASP A 2 -9.09 39.09 34.43
C ASP A 2 -9.54 37.74 33.85
N PHE A 3 -10.83 37.41 33.93
CA PHE A 3 -11.38 36.14 33.42
C PHE A 3 -12.71 36.43 32.71
N THR A 4 -12.60 36.77 31.43
CA THR A 4 -13.72 36.88 30.49
C THR A 4 -13.90 35.53 29.79
N ARG A 5 -15.05 34.86 29.96
CA ARG A 5 -15.69 33.96 28.97
C ARG A 5 -16.94 33.32 29.57
N LEU A 6 -18.12 33.81 29.19
CA LEU A 6 -19.30 32.98 28.95
C LEU A 6 -20.35 33.79 28.17
N HIS A 7 -20.19 33.84 26.85
CA HIS A 7 -21.28 34.18 25.94
C HIS A 7 -21.92 32.88 25.48
N CYS A 8 -23.12 32.58 25.97
CA CYS A 8 -24.29 32.35 25.11
C CYS A 8 -25.51 32.17 26.00
N PHE A 9 -26.27 33.25 26.12
CA PHE A 9 -27.54 33.29 26.82
C PHE A 9 -28.54 32.37 26.11
N MET A 10 -29.11 31.46 26.89
CA MET A 10 -30.46 30.93 26.67
C MET A 10 -31.40 32.07 26.30
N HIS A 11 -32.07 31.96 25.15
CA HIS A 11 -33.37 32.59 24.97
C HIS A 11 -34.39 31.50 24.62
N ILE A 12 -35.13 31.12 25.66
CA ILE A 12 -36.33 30.30 25.64
C ILE A 12 -37.51 31.20 25.23
N PHE A 13 -38.28 30.70 24.25
CA PHE A 13 -39.72 30.85 24.02
C PHE A 13 -40.37 32.24 24.18
N ASN A 14 -40.86 32.79 23.06
CA ASN A 14 -42.32 32.88 22.85
C ASN A 14 -42.62 33.23 21.39
N GLN A 15 -43.32 32.36 20.65
CA GLN A 15 -43.97 32.75 19.40
C GLN A 15 -45.26 31.94 19.23
N GLU A 16 -46.39 32.53 19.65
CA GLU A 16 -47.71 32.13 19.18
C GLU A 16 -47.84 32.55 17.71
N ILE A 17 -47.76 31.60 16.78
CA ILE A 17 -48.30 31.78 15.44
C ILE A 17 -49.09 30.55 15.03
N SER A 18 -50.38 30.80 14.86
CA SER A 18 -51.41 30.07 14.14
C SER A 18 -50.95 28.95 13.22
N MET A 19 -51.54 27.78 13.46
CA MET A 19 -51.40 26.52 12.76
C MET A 19 -51.75 26.64 11.26
N LYS A 20 -50.76 26.88 10.41
CA LYS A 20 -50.74 26.40 9.02
C LYS A 20 -49.50 25.54 8.83
N LYS A 21 -49.72 24.24 8.70
CA LYS A 21 -48.70 23.20 8.60
C LYS A 21 -47.77 23.49 7.42
N SER A 22 -46.57 23.97 7.70
CA SER A 22 -45.44 23.92 6.76
C SER A 22 -44.22 23.49 7.56
N VAL A 23 -44.08 22.17 7.68
CA VAL A 23 -42.89 21.53 8.25
C VAL A 23 -41.77 21.74 7.24
N ALA A 24 -40.93 22.75 7.48
CA ALA A 24 -39.67 22.90 6.77
C ALA A 24 -38.74 21.78 7.23
N PHE A 25 -38.64 20.72 6.43
CA PHE A 25 -37.63 19.68 6.62
C PHE A 25 -36.25 20.28 6.32
N LEU A 26 -35.47 20.56 7.37
CA LEU A 26 -34.04 20.79 7.24
C LEU A 26 -33.38 19.47 6.86
N SER A 27 -33.21 19.26 5.56
CA SER A 27 -32.40 18.16 5.02
C SER A 27 -30.93 18.45 5.32
N PHE A 28 -30.40 17.87 6.39
CA PHE A 28 -28.95 17.76 6.57
C PHE A 28 -28.45 16.82 5.48
N ALA A 29 -27.86 17.38 4.41
CA ALA A 29 -27.12 16.59 3.43
C ALA A 29 -25.88 16.04 4.14
N ALA A 30 -25.95 14.79 4.57
CA ALA A 30 -24.78 14.06 5.03
C ALA A 30 -23.82 13.95 3.83
N ILE A 31 -22.72 14.70 3.87
CA ILE A 31 -21.62 14.48 2.94
C ILE A 31 -21.04 13.12 3.33
N ALA A 32 -21.40 12.08 2.60
CA ALA A 32 -20.81 10.77 2.75
C ALA A 32 -19.34 10.87 2.36
N ILE A 33 -18.46 10.97 3.37
CA ILE A 33 -17.03 10.85 3.17
C ILE A 33 -16.78 9.38 2.86
N ASN A 34 -16.63 9.04 1.57
CA ASN A 34 -16.22 7.70 1.18
C ASN A 34 -14.78 7.51 1.66
N ALA A 35 -14.60 6.79 2.77
CA ALA A 35 -13.29 6.36 3.22
C ALA A 35 -12.74 5.34 2.21
N TYR A 36 -11.51 5.56 1.74
CA TYR A 36 -10.81 4.63 0.87
C TYR A 36 -10.23 3.50 1.73
N ALA A 37 -10.87 2.34 1.74
CA ALA A 37 -10.35 1.16 2.40
C ALA A 37 -9.36 0.44 1.47
N ALA A 38 -8.09 0.86 1.50
CA ALA A 38 -7.06 0.25 0.66
C ALA A 38 -6.86 -1.24 1.00
N ASP A 39 -6.84 -2.07 -0.03
CA ASP A 39 -6.56 -3.50 0.08
C ASP A 39 -5.40 -3.94 -0.82
N GLU A 40 -5.00 -5.21 -0.70
CA GLU A 40 -3.92 -5.78 -1.50
C GLU A 40 -4.19 -5.76 -3.01
N ARG A 41 -5.47 -5.84 -3.44
CA ARG A 41 -5.82 -5.78 -4.87
C ARG A 41 -5.59 -4.38 -5.42
N ASP A 42 -5.89 -3.34 -4.66
CA ASP A 42 -5.59 -1.97 -5.04
C ASP A 42 -4.10 -1.70 -5.13
N ALA A 43 -3.33 -2.13 -4.12
CA ALA A 43 -1.88 -2.02 -4.15
C ALA A 43 -1.28 -2.73 -5.37
N SER A 44 -1.75 -3.95 -5.67
CA SER A 44 -1.35 -4.72 -6.85
C SER A 44 -1.62 -3.96 -8.15
N ARG A 45 -2.81 -3.38 -8.31
CA ARG A 45 -3.20 -2.58 -9.48
C ARG A 45 -2.36 -1.31 -9.62
N ILE A 46 -2.09 -0.60 -8.53
CA ILE A 46 -1.28 0.62 -8.51
C ILE A 46 0.16 0.30 -8.91
N ALA A 47 0.77 -0.73 -8.31
CA ALA A 47 2.12 -1.16 -8.63
C ALA A 47 2.24 -1.64 -10.07
N LYS A 48 1.23 -2.33 -10.62
CA LYS A 48 1.19 -2.71 -12.02
C LYS A 48 1.20 -1.51 -12.97
N LYS A 49 0.39 -0.49 -12.71
CA LYS A 49 0.42 0.73 -13.53
C LYS A 49 1.76 1.45 -13.45
N TYR A 50 2.38 1.43 -12.27
CA TYR A 50 3.70 2.00 -12.08
C TYR A 50 4.78 1.23 -12.85
N SER A 51 4.79 -0.10 -12.77
CA SER A 51 5.77 -0.93 -13.48
C SER A 51 5.67 -0.78 -15.00
N GLU A 52 4.46 -0.62 -15.55
CA GLU A 52 4.22 -0.32 -16.97
C GLU A 52 4.86 1.01 -17.43
N VAL A 53 5.18 1.91 -16.51
CA VAL A 53 5.83 3.20 -16.81
C VAL A 53 7.36 3.10 -16.68
N VAL A 54 7.86 2.30 -15.73
CA VAL A 54 9.29 2.29 -15.37
C VAL A 54 10.08 1.13 -15.96
N ALA A 55 9.41 0.12 -16.53
CA ALA A 55 10.05 -1.05 -17.12
C ALA A 55 9.68 -1.22 -18.60
N CYS A 56 10.64 -1.66 -19.42
CA CYS A 56 10.40 -1.92 -20.84
C CYS A 56 9.97 -3.35 -21.12
N GLN A 57 10.33 -4.30 -20.25
CA GLN A 57 9.91 -5.68 -20.33
C GLN A 57 9.28 -6.07 -19.01
N LEU A 58 8.02 -6.46 -19.07
CA LEU A 58 7.28 -6.99 -17.93
C LEU A 58 6.97 -8.44 -18.23
N GLU A 59 7.26 -9.33 -17.28
CA GLU A 59 6.83 -10.70 -17.46
C GLU A 59 5.31 -10.82 -17.33
N GLY A 60 4.74 -11.59 -18.26
CA GLY A 60 3.36 -12.04 -18.17
C GLY A 60 3.17 -13.05 -17.02
N ILE A 61 1.92 -13.36 -16.71
CA ILE A 61 1.61 -14.40 -15.71
C ILE A 61 1.79 -15.76 -16.37
N GLY A 62 2.85 -16.48 -16.02
CA GLY A 62 3.10 -17.87 -16.40
C GLY A 62 3.35 -18.77 -15.18
N ASP A 63 3.70 -20.04 -15.43
CA ASP A 63 3.95 -21.04 -14.39
C ASP A 63 5.07 -20.63 -13.42
N TYR A 64 6.02 -19.83 -13.91
CA TYR A 64 7.13 -19.32 -13.12
C TYR A 64 6.76 -18.06 -12.33
N GLN A 65 5.77 -17.31 -12.80
CA GLN A 65 5.40 -15.96 -12.37
C GLN A 65 4.06 -15.91 -11.61
N LYS A 66 3.65 -17.01 -10.96
CA LYS A 66 2.41 -17.06 -10.15
C LYS A 66 2.28 -15.97 -9.09
N ASN A 67 3.41 -15.38 -8.68
CA ASN A 67 3.48 -14.32 -7.69
C ASN A 67 3.56 -12.92 -8.31
N GLN A 68 3.51 -12.77 -9.63
CA GLN A 68 3.57 -11.48 -10.32
C GLN A 68 2.46 -10.55 -9.82
N TYR A 69 2.83 -9.36 -9.38
CA TYR A 69 1.97 -8.38 -8.70
C TYR A 69 1.31 -8.88 -7.41
N LYS A 70 1.90 -9.88 -6.73
CA LYS A 70 1.44 -10.29 -5.40
C LYS A 70 1.72 -9.18 -4.41
N ALA A 71 0.64 -8.63 -3.86
CA ALA A 71 0.68 -7.64 -2.80
C ALA A 71 0.50 -8.29 -1.42
N VAL A 72 1.20 -7.75 -0.43
CA VAL A 72 1.04 -8.09 0.99
C VAL A 72 0.98 -6.83 1.83
N LYS A 73 0.10 -6.82 2.84
CA LYS A 73 0.02 -5.74 3.82
C LYS A 73 1.09 -5.93 4.90
N VAL A 74 1.98 -4.96 5.05
CA VAL A 74 3.05 -4.97 6.05
C VAL A 74 2.65 -4.16 7.28
N ASN A 75 1.96 -3.03 7.06
CA ASN A 75 1.35 -2.22 8.10
C ASN A 75 -0.13 -1.98 7.77
N SER A 76 -1.02 -2.16 8.74
CA SER A 76 -2.44 -1.92 8.58
C SER A 76 -2.84 -0.45 8.63
N GLY A 77 -1.96 0.41 9.14
CA GLY A 77 -2.28 1.81 9.42
C GLY A 77 -3.31 1.95 10.55
N GLU A 78 -3.78 3.18 10.72
CA GLU A 78 -4.77 3.55 11.72
C GLU A 78 -6.19 3.21 11.22
N ALA A 79 -6.79 2.18 11.82
CA ALA A 79 -8.11 1.69 11.41
C ALA A 79 -9.20 2.77 11.51
N ASP A 80 -9.16 3.55 12.59
CA ASP A 80 -10.13 4.63 12.86
C ASP A 80 -9.99 5.80 11.88
N LEU A 81 -8.87 5.89 11.15
CA LEU A 81 -8.62 6.90 10.12
C LEU A 81 -8.72 6.31 8.71
N GLY A 82 -9.43 5.20 8.55
CA GLY A 82 -9.64 4.55 7.25
C GLY A 82 -8.38 3.90 6.67
N GLY A 83 -7.44 3.47 7.52
CA GLY A 83 -6.20 2.82 7.08
C GLY A 83 -5.08 3.79 6.73
N LEU A 84 -5.15 5.04 7.22
CA LEU A 84 -4.07 6.00 7.08
C LEU A 84 -2.76 5.44 7.65
N GLY A 85 -1.68 5.51 6.88
CA GLY A 85 -0.39 4.88 7.20
C GLY A 85 -0.32 3.38 6.87
N ALA A 86 -1.32 2.81 6.17
CA ALA A 86 -1.23 1.45 5.67
C ALA A 86 -0.10 1.34 4.64
N ILE A 87 0.71 0.30 4.78
CA ILE A 87 1.86 0.01 3.91
C ILE A 87 1.68 -1.36 3.30
N PHE A 88 1.72 -1.39 1.97
CA PHE A 88 1.69 -2.59 1.16
C PHE A 88 3.02 -2.74 0.44
N VAL A 89 3.49 -3.98 0.31
CA VAL A 89 4.62 -4.32 -0.55
C VAL A 89 4.12 -5.20 -1.68
N VAL A 90 4.45 -4.83 -2.90
CA VAL A 90 4.06 -5.56 -4.11
C VAL A 90 5.30 -6.09 -4.82
N TYR A 91 5.32 -7.38 -5.04
CA TYR A 91 6.33 -8.06 -5.85
C TYR A 91 5.99 -7.99 -7.33
N TRP A 92 6.98 -7.76 -8.18
CA TRP A 92 6.86 -7.93 -9.63
C TRP A 92 8.23 -8.14 -10.29
N GLU A 93 8.25 -8.75 -11.47
CA GLU A 93 9.45 -8.97 -12.26
C GLU A 93 9.42 -8.11 -13.53
N GLY A 94 10.56 -7.50 -13.86
CA GLY A 94 10.71 -6.70 -15.07
C GLY A 94 12.09 -6.06 -15.23
N ASP A 95 12.34 -5.55 -16.44
CA ASP A 95 13.55 -4.82 -16.83
C ASP A 95 13.38 -3.32 -16.56
N VAL A 96 13.69 -2.93 -15.32
CA VAL A 96 13.68 -1.54 -14.88
C VAL A 96 14.83 -0.78 -15.54
N GLY A 97 14.53 0.37 -16.14
CA GLY A 97 15.54 1.17 -16.83
C GLY A 97 15.93 0.65 -18.22
N CYS A 98 15.28 -0.41 -18.69
CA CYS A 98 15.30 -0.83 -20.10
C CYS A 98 16.69 -1.19 -20.63
N ALA A 99 17.48 -1.91 -19.84
CA ALA A 99 18.82 -2.31 -20.24
C ALA A 99 18.80 -3.35 -21.39
N GLY A 100 17.72 -4.14 -21.49
CA GLY A 100 17.47 -5.11 -22.53
C GLY A 100 18.20 -6.45 -22.35
N GLY A 101 17.56 -7.52 -22.81
CA GLY A 101 18.08 -8.90 -22.74
C GLY A 101 17.43 -9.71 -21.62
N SER A 102 17.45 -11.04 -21.71
CA SER A 102 16.74 -11.89 -20.74
C SER A 102 17.28 -11.80 -19.32
N GLY A 103 18.55 -11.39 -19.15
CA GLY A 103 19.19 -11.26 -17.84
C GLY A 103 18.85 -9.96 -17.09
N THR A 104 18.11 -9.03 -17.70
CA THR A 104 17.75 -7.74 -17.09
C THR A 104 16.38 -7.76 -16.43
N ILE A 105 15.57 -8.79 -16.72
CA ILE A 105 14.33 -9.06 -16.02
C ILE A 105 14.66 -9.61 -14.63
N VAL A 106 14.44 -8.81 -13.60
CA VAL A 106 14.78 -9.15 -12.22
C VAL A 106 13.61 -8.93 -11.27
N PRO A 107 13.63 -9.58 -10.09
CA PRO A 107 12.71 -9.29 -9.00
C PRO A 107 12.75 -7.83 -8.53
N ASN A 108 11.59 -7.21 -8.43
CA ASN A 108 11.38 -5.86 -7.93
C ASN A 108 10.33 -5.85 -6.81
N PHE A 109 10.49 -4.90 -5.88
CA PHE A 109 9.56 -4.66 -4.80
C PHE A 109 9.14 -3.19 -4.81
N THR A 110 7.84 -2.95 -4.83
CA THR A 110 7.28 -1.59 -4.79
C THR A 110 6.46 -1.41 -3.53
N VAL A 111 6.68 -0.29 -2.84
CA VAL A 111 5.86 0.12 -1.71
C VAL A 111 4.69 0.95 -2.21
N VAL A 112 3.48 0.58 -1.77
CA VAL A 112 2.28 1.38 -1.93
C VAL A 112 1.81 1.79 -0.53
N GLU A 113 1.67 3.09 -0.30
CA GLU A 113 1.35 3.65 1.00
C GLU A 113 0.10 4.54 0.93
N HIS A 114 -0.79 4.38 1.89
CA HIS A 114 -1.89 5.30 2.13
C HIS A 114 -1.41 6.44 3.03
N SER A 115 -0.75 7.43 2.43
CA SER A 115 -0.08 8.54 3.14
C SER A 115 -0.91 9.82 3.27
N GLY A 116 -2.06 9.90 2.58
CA GLY A 116 -2.96 11.07 2.60
C GLY A 116 -4.18 10.91 3.51
N PHE A 117 -5.11 11.86 3.42
CA PHE A 117 -6.42 11.76 4.08
C PHE A 117 -7.11 10.43 3.78
N SER A 118 -8.06 10.04 4.62
CA SER A 118 -8.83 8.79 4.45
C SER A 118 -9.53 8.68 3.09
N SER A 119 -9.82 9.80 2.42
CA SER A 119 -10.42 9.86 1.09
C SER A 119 -9.41 9.80 -0.07
N ALA A 120 -8.11 9.93 0.20
CA ALA A 120 -7.08 9.88 -0.82
C ALA A 120 -6.75 8.43 -1.21
N ALA A 121 -6.50 8.19 -2.49
CA ALA A 121 -6.03 6.89 -2.94
C ALA A 121 -4.58 6.66 -2.48
N PRO A 122 -4.18 5.41 -2.19
CA PRO A 122 -2.79 5.03 -1.97
C PRO A 122 -1.90 5.37 -3.16
N VAL A 123 -0.62 5.60 -2.89
CA VAL A 123 0.36 5.99 -3.90
C VAL A 123 1.62 5.15 -3.80
N VAL A 124 2.35 5.03 -4.92
CA VAL A 124 3.68 4.43 -4.93
C VAL A 124 4.65 5.32 -4.16
N ARG A 125 5.46 4.71 -3.30
CA ARG A 125 6.53 5.35 -2.55
C ARG A 125 7.88 4.84 -3.03
N THR A 126 8.64 5.73 -3.65
CA THR A 126 9.97 5.43 -4.21
C THR A 126 11.11 5.74 -3.24
N ASP A 127 10.80 6.35 -2.09
CA ASP A 127 11.74 6.68 -1.02
C ASP A 127 12.06 5.49 -0.10
N TYR A 128 11.33 4.37 -0.24
CA TYR A 128 11.65 3.15 0.49
C TYR A 128 12.83 2.41 -0.14
N LYS A 129 13.75 1.96 0.71
CA LYS A 129 14.90 1.16 0.28
C LYS A 129 14.77 -0.28 0.72
N PHE A 130 15.05 -1.21 -0.19
CA PHE A 130 15.20 -2.63 0.11
C PHE A 130 16.68 -2.99 0.19
N PRO A 131 17.06 -3.94 1.06
CA PRO A 131 18.43 -4.43 1.11
C PRO A 131 18.67 -5.33 -0.11
N GLU A 132 19.93 -5.49 -0.49
CA GLU A 132 20.31 -6.44 -1.53
C GLU A 132 19.91 -7.86 -1.10
N MET A 133 19.20 -8.59 -1.97
CA MET A 133 18.77 -9.96 -1.74
C MET A 133 19.14 -10.79 -2.96
N ASP A 134 19.87 -11.88 -2.75
CA ASP A 134 20.13 -12.89 -3.77
C ASP A 134 18.84 -13.68 -4.05
N LEU A 135 17.89 -13.04 -4.73
CA LEU A 135 16.59 -13.60 -5.08
C LEU A 135 16.48 -13.64 -6.59
N VAL A 136 16.35 -14.84 -7.15
CA VAL A 136 16.09 -15.03 -8.58
C VAL A 136 14.60 -15.18 -8.84
N ARG A 137 13.92 -15.96 -8.00
CA ARG A 137 12.47 -16.19 -8.13
C ARG A 137 11.80 -16.24 -6.77
N LEU A 138 10.71 -15.50 -6.63
CA LEU A 138 9.88 -15.53 -5.42
C LEU A 138 9.02 -16.80 -5.37
N THR A 139 9.10 -17.53 -4.26
CA THR A 139 8.21 -18.67 -3.99
C THR A 139 7.07 -18.28 -3.06
N SER A 140 7.31 -17.39 -2.09
CA SER A 140 6.31 -16.89 -1.14
C SER A 140 6.69 -15.52 -0.60
N ILE A 141 5.68 -14.68 -0.37
CA ILE A 141 5.80 -13.37 0.29
C ILE A 141 4.67 -13.22 1.30
N SER A 142 4.97 -12.71 2.49
CA SER A 142 3.96 -12.36 3.50
C SER A 142 4.39 -11.13 4.29
N GLY A 143 3.42 -10.34 4.71
CA GLY A 143 3.62 -9.15 5.54
C GLY A 143 2.78 -9.24 6.80
N LYS A 144 3.33 -8.81 7.94
CA LYS A 144 2.60 -8.67 9.20
C LYS A 144 3.40 -7.82 10.20
N ASN A 145 2.74 -6.93 10.92
CA ASN A 145 3.30 -6.19 12.06
C ASN A 145 4.64 -5.48 11.74
N GLY A 146 4.71 -4.77 10.62
CA GLY A 146 5.92 -4.05 10.19
C GLY A 146 7.06 -4.95 9.68
N GLN A 147 6.79 -6.26 9.54
CA GLN A 147 7.73 -7.24 9.02
C GLN A 147 7.26 -7.77 7.66
N LEU A 148 8.23 -8.04 6.80
CA LEU A 148 8.07 -8.64 5.49
C LEU A 148 8.93 -9.91 5.44
N LEU A 149 8.30 -11.04 5.18
CA LEU A 149 8.98 -12.32 4.96
C LEU A 149 8.97 -12.62 3.46
N VAL A 150 10.16 -12.80 2.89
CA VAL A 150 10.39 -13.09 1.47
C VAL A 150 11.06 -14.45 1.38
N LYS A 151 10.46 -15.40 0.67
CA LYS A 151 11.05 -16.71 0.39
C LYS A 151 11.16 -16.90 -1.12
N GLY A 152 12.25 -17.54 -1.52
CA GLY A 152 12.50 -17.77 -2.93
C GLY A 152 13.59 -18.77 -3.19
N ILE A 153 14.07 -18.74 -4.43
CA ILE A 153 15.20 -19.53 -4.90
C ILE A 153 16.25 -18.61 -5.52
N THR A 154 17.50 -19.04 -5.44
CA THR A 154 18.68 -18.39 -5.99
C THR A 154 19.64 -19.42 -6.56
N TYR A 155 20.71 -18.97 -7.19
CA TYR A 155 21.74 -19.85 -7.73
C TYR A 155 22.64 -20.42 -6.61
N GLY A 156 22.78 -21.74 -6.62
CA GLY A 156 23.79 -22.48 -5.88
C GLY A 156 25.08 -22.66 -6.69
N PRO A 157 26.16 -23.15 -6.05
CA PRO A 157 27.49 -23.24 -6.68
C PRO A 157 27.59 -24.17 -7.91
N LYS A 158 26.61 -25.05 -8.11
CA LYS A 158 26.58 -26.06 -9.18
C LYS A 158 25.40 -25.90 -10.12
N ASP A 159 24.64 -24.82 -9.97
CA ASP A 159 23.43 -24.60 -10.77
C ASP A 159 23.81 -24.21 -12.20
N GLN A 160 23.08 -24.77 -13.17
CA GLN A 160 23.18 -24.33 -14.55
C GLN A 160 22.43 -23.01 -14.74
N GLN A 161 22.81 -22.27 -15.78
CA GLN A 161 22.08 -21.07 -16.20
C GLN A 161 20.60 -21.44 -16.42
N ASN A 162 19.69 -20.69 -15.80
CA ASN A 162 18.23 -20.89 -15.78
C ASN A 162 17.69 -22.02 -14.86
N ALA A 163 18.54 -22.66 -14.04
CA ALA A 163 18.11 -23.71 -13.12
C ALA A 163 18.53 -23.43 -11.65
N PRO A 164 18.06 -22.34 -11.02
CA PRO A 164 18.35 -22.05 -9.62
C PRO A 164 17.68 -23.08 -8.70
N THR A 165 18.42 -23.61 -7.73
CA THR A 165 17.94 -24.64 -6.80
C THR A 165 18.05 -24.25 -5.32
N LYS A 166 18.90 -23.28 -4.98
CA LYS A 166 19.16 -22.91 -3.59
C LYS A 166 17.99 -22.11 -3.02
N VAL A 167 17.34 -22.63 -1.98
CA VAL A 167 16.25 -21.93 -1.28
C VAL A 167 16.83 -20.82 -0.38
N VAL A 168 16.19 -19.66 -0.39
CA VAL A 168 16.52 -18.50 0.46
C VAL A 168 15.29 -17.97 1.18
N SER A 169 15.50 -17.38 2.36
CA SER A 169 14.47 -16.74 3.17
C SER A 169 15.03 -15.49 3.81
N TYR A 170 14.36 -14.36 3.62
CA TYR A 170 14.71 -13.06 4.18
C TYR A 170 13.58 -12.56 5.07
N SER A 171 13.90 -12.23 6.32
CA SER A 171 13.00 -11.50 7.21
C SER A 171 13.44 -10.05 7.24
N LEU A 172 12.56 -9.14 6.83
CA LEU A 172 12.84 -7.72 6.71
C LEU A 172 11.93 -6.93 7.65
N LYS A 173 12.48 -5.92 8.32
CA LYS A 173 11.71 -4.99 9.16
C LYS A 173 11.85 -3.57 8.64
N ILE A 174 10.77 -2.80 8.68
CA ILE A 174 10.79 -1.39 8.31
C ILE A 174 11.37 -0.56 9.46
N VAL A 175 12.41 0.23 9.17
CA VAL A 175 13.02 1.22 10.06
C VAL A 175 13.28 2.49 9.24
N ASN A 176 12.62 3.61 9.54
CA ASN A 176 12.82 4.89 8.85
C ASN A 176 12.75 4.79 7.31
N ASN A 177 11.70 4.17 6.77
CA ASN A 177 11.51 3.88 5.34
C ASN A 177 12.57 2.95 4.72
N GLU A 178 13.41 2.28 5.51
CA GLU A 178 14.35 1.28 5.02
C GLU A 178 13.94 -0.11 5.52
N PHE A 179 13.91 -1.10 4.61
CA PHE A 179 13.76 -2.50 4.97
C PHE A 179 15.13 -3.06 5.36
N VAL A 180 15.24 -3.56 6.58
CA VAL A 180 16.51 -4.08 7.14
C VAL A 180 16.37 -5.58 7.42
N LYS A 181 17.35 -6.37 6.96
CA LYS A 181 17.43 -7.81 7.27
C LYS A 181 17.52 -8.01 8.78
N GLN A 182 16.72 -8.94 9.31
CA GLN A 182 16.75 -9.39 10.71
C GLN A 182 17.63 -10.62 10.87
#